data_AF-A0A8T3LGY0-F1
#
_entry.id   AF-A0A8T3LGY0-F1
#
_cell.length_a   1.000
_cell.length_b   1.000
_cell.length_c   1.000
_cell.angle_alpha   90.00
_cell.angle_beta   90.00
_cell.angle_gamma   90.00
#
_symmetry.space_group_name_H-M   'P 1'
#
loop_
_entity.id
_entity.type
_entity.pdbx_description
1 polymer ?
#
loop_
_entity_poly.entity_id
_entity_poly.type
_entity_poly.pdbx_seq_one_letter_code
_entity_poly.pdbx_strand_id
1 'polypeptide(L)'
;INLDNIPVRAGQKIHIIEPRTINYLQSIICDLSQLSHKREFPLGKKYQFFYPDLSLHKVSGSPEELPATVELLTGPFLIIKHNDVRHCNEETSQWETTFKHGYIIYYNGEGKNELEFIYILDTLSKYQLLDGNENIRIRIVNPNIH
;
A
#
# COMPACT_ATOMS: atom_id res chain seq x y z
N ILE A 1 -30.20 -0.52 -2.60
CA ILE A 1 -30.08 0.81 -1.96
C ILE A 1 -30.84 1.77 -2.86
N ASN A 2 -31.87 2.45 -2.36
CA ASN A 2 -32.63 3.43 -3.15
C ASN A 2 -31.83 4.75 -3.14
N LEU A 3 -31.24 5.11 -4.28
CA LEU A 3 -30.30 6.23 -4.40
C LEU A 3 -31.02 7.59 -4.43
N ASP A 4 -32.31 7.63 -4.76
CA ASP A 4 -33.12 8.84 -4.88
C ASP A 4 -33.36 9.58 -3.54
N ASN A 5 -33.18 8.90 -2.41
CA ASN A 5 -33.40 9.46 -1.07
C ASN A 5 -32.12 9.84 -0.32
N ILE A 6 -30.94 9.75 -0.95
CA ILE A 6 -29.70 10.19 -0.31
C ILE A 6 -29.54 11.70 -0.57
N PRO A 7 -29.60 12.56 0.46
CA PRO A 7 -29.44 14.00 0.28
C PRO A 7 -27.96 14.32 0.01
N VAL A 8 -27.56 14.26 -1.26
CA VAL A 8 -26.18 14.47 -1.70
C VAL A 8 -26.11 15.80 -2.44
N ARG A 9 -25.19 16.68 -2.05
CA ARG A 9 -24.98 17.94 -2.78
C ARG A 9 -24.22 17.66 -4.09
N ALA A 10 -24.50 18.46 -5.13
CA ALA A 10 -23.76 18.38 -6.37
C ALA A 10 -22.24 18.53 -6.12
N GLY A 11 -21.45 17.60 -6.65
CA GLY A 11 -19.99 17.57 -6.49
C GLY A 11 -19.47 16.73 -5.31
N GLN A 12 -20.34 16.13 -4.50
CA GLN A 12 -19.92 15.24 -3.42
C GLN A 12 -19.64 13.82 -3.94
N LYS A 13 -18.48 13.26 -3.59
CA LYS A 13 -18.12 11.88 -3.90
C LYS A 13 -18.64 10.95 -2.81
N ILE A 14 -19.21 9.82 -3.21
CA ILE A 14 -19.63 8.76 -2.29
C ILE A 14 -18.77 7.54 -2.61
N HIS A 15 -18.08 7.03 -1.59
CA HIS A 15 -17.34 5.78 -1.68
C HIS A 15 -18.16 4.69 -0.99
N ILE A 16 -18.45 3.63 -1.73
CA ILE A 16 -19.15 2.44 -1.20
C ILE A 16 -18.10 1.36 -1.01
N ILE A 17 -18.00 0.83 0.20
CA ILE A 17 -17.04 -0.22 0.56
C ILE A 17 -17.81 -1.52 0.74
N GLU A 18 -17.49 -2.51 -0.09
CA GLU A 18 -18.12 -3.83 -0.02
C GLU A 18 -17.46 -4.71 1.05
N PRO A 19 -18.15 -5.75 1.57
CA PRO A 19 -17.55 -6.68 2.53
C PRO A 19 -16.21 -7.29 2.06
N ARG A 20 -16.08 -7.56 0.76
CA ARG A 20 -14.83 -8.03 0.15
C ARG A 20 -13.68 -7.04 0.33
N THR A 21 -13.95 -5.75 0.10
CA THR A 21 -12.98 -4.67 0.31
C THR A 21 -12.60 -4.54 1.78
N ILE A 22 -13.56 -4.70 2.70
CA ILE A 22 -13.28 -4.69 4.15
C ILE A 22 -12.32 -5.83 4.51
N ASN A 23 -12.60 -7.05 4.02
CA ASN A 23 -11.74 -8.23 4.28
C ASN A 23 -10.33 -8.04 3.69
N TYR A 24 -10.23 -7.47 2.48
CA TYR A 24 -8.96 -7.12 1.86
C TYR A 24 -8.15 -6.15 2.75
N LEU A 25 -8.77 -5.05 3.20
CA LEU A 25 -8.13 -4.06 4.07
C LEU A 25 -7.71 -4.67 5.42
N GLN A 26 -8.56 -5.51 6.02
CA GLN A 26 -8.23 -6.21 7.26
C GLN A 26 -7.02 -7.14 7.08
N SER A 27 -6.92 -7.83 5.95
CA SER A 27 -5.81 -8.72 5.64
C SER A 27 -4.50 -7.95 5.49
N ILE A 28 -4.53 -6.77 4.86
CA ILE A 28 -3.37 -5.86 4.81
C ILE A 28 -2.95 -5.42 6.20
N ILE A 29 -3.89 -5.01 7.06
CA ILE A 29 -3.59 -4.57 8.44
C ILE A 29 -2.94 -5.70 9.24
N CYS A 30 -3.44 -6.92 9.10
CA CYS A 30 -2.89 -8.10 9.75
C CYS A 30 -1.45 -8.37 9.30
N ASP A 31 -1.21 -8.33 7.98
CA ASP A 31 0.11 -8.53 7.40
C ASP A 31 1.11 -7.44 7.81
N LEU A 32 0.73 -6.16 7.73
CA LEU A 32 1.57 -5.05 8.19
C LEU A 32 1.90 -5.14 9.68
N SER A 33 0.94 -5.58 10.49
CA SER A 33 1.17 -5.82 11.92
C SER A 33 2.18 -6.94 12.12
N GLN A 34 2.05 -8.05 11.40
CA GLN A 34 3.00 -9.16 11.46
C GLN A 34 4.42 -8.73 11.01
N LEU A 35 4.53 -7.93 9.94
CA LEU A 35 5.82 -7.41 9.47
C LEU A 35 6.47 -6.45 10.46
N SER A 36 5.65 -5.63 11.13
CA SER A 36 6.12 -4.73 12.17
C SER A 36 6.68 -5.51 13.36
N HIS A 37 6.00 -6.60 13.78
CA HIS A 37 6.49 -7.49 14.85
C HIS A 37 7.78 -8.21 14.45
N LYS A 38 7.91 -8.63 13.18
CA LYS A 38 9.14 -9.23 12.64
C LYS A 38 10.27 -8.21 12.40
N ARG A 39 10.04 -6.92 12.66
CA ARG A 39 10.99 -5.82 12.40
C ARG A 39 11.38 -5.70 10.92
N GLU A 40 10.50 -6.13 10.02
CA GLU A 40 10.65 -5.99 8.57
C GLU A 40 9.90 -4.77 8.01
N PHE A 41 9.11 -4.09 8.85
CA PHE A 41 8.41 -2.85 8.56
C PHE A 41 8.58 -1.88 9.75
N PRO A 42 8.71 -0.56 9.50
CA PRO A 42 8.99 0.38 10.58
C PRO A 42 7.77 0.58 11.50
N LEU A 43 8.03 0.58 12.80
CA LEU A 43 7.06 0.99 13.81
C LEU A 43 6.95 2.53 13.81
N GLY A 44 5.77 3.06 13.47
CA GLY A 44 5.49 4.50 13.47
C GLY A 44 5.43 5.12 12.07
N LYS A 45 5.73 6.42 11.94
CA LYS A 45 5.50 7.22 10.73
C LYS A 45 6.62 7.14 9.66
N LYS A 46 7.47 6.11 9.67
CA LYS A 46 8.62 6.01 8.74
C LYS A 46 8.27 5.28 7.43
N TYR A 47 7.05 5.45 6.96
CA TYR A 47 6.55 4.91 5.70
C TYR A 47 5.67 5.96 5.01
N GLN A 48 5.56 5.85 3.70
CA GLN A 48 4.76 6.74 2.86
C GLN A 48 3.97 5.93 1.82
N PHE A 49 2.83 6.47 1.43
CA PHE A 49 1.98 5.89 0.41
C PHE A 49 2.42 6.39 -0.96
N PHE A 50 2.66 5.47 -1.88
CA PHE A 50 3.04 5.82 -3.23
C PHE A 50 1.79 5.99 -4.08
N TYR A 51 1.67 7.16 -4.69
CA TYR A 51 0.59 7.49 -5.60
C TYR A 51 1.14 7.38 -7.02
N PRO A 52 0.59 6.47 -7.84
CA PRO A 52 0.94 6.41 -9.25
C PRO A 52 0.41 7.65 -9.98
N ASP A 53 1.22 8.70 -9.99
CA ASP A 53 1.16 9.97 -10.72
C ASP A 53 -0.23 10.66 -10.84
N LEU A 54 -0.42 11.74 -10.07
CA LEU A 54 -1.38 12.80 -10.42
C LEU A 54 -0.72 13.77 -11.41
N SER A 55 -0.51 13.34 -12.66
CA SER A 55 0.07 14.15 -13.75
C SER A 55 -0.75 15.39 -14.16
N LEU A 56 -1.82 15.73 -13.42
CA LEU A 56 -2.69 16.87 -13.72
C LEU A 56 -2.64 17.99 -12.69
N HIS A 57 -2.23 17.73 -11.44
CA HIS A 57 -2.14 18.78 -10.42
C HIS A 57 -0.93 18.54 -9.53
N LYS A 58 0.02 19.49 -9.52
CA LYS A 58 1.13 19.52 -8.54
C LYS A 58 0.54 19.30 -7.14
N VAL A 59 0.78 18.12 -6.57
CA VAL A 59 0.38 17.83 -5.20
C VAL A 59 1.14 18.82 -4.33
N SER A 60 0.42 19.78 -3.74
CA SER A 60 1.02 20.77 -2.85
C SER A 60 1.23 20.11 -1.50
N GLY A 61 2.39 19.49 -1.30
CA GLY A 61 2.77 18.83 -0.05
C GLY A 61 4.01 17.96 -0.22
N SER A 62 4.70 17.68 0.89
CA SER A 62 5.78 16.69 0.93
C SER A 62 5.18 15.29 0.73
N PRO A 63 5.68 14.47 -0.21
CA PRO A 63 5.14 13.13 -0.48
C PRO A 63 5.10 12.23 0.78
N GLU A 64 6.02 12.48 1.70
CA GLU A 64 6.16 11.77 2.97
C GLU A 64 5.00 11.99 3.95
N GLU A 65 4.19 13.04 3.76
CA GLU A 65 3.09 13.42 4.66
C GLU A 65 1.70 13.10 4.08
N LEU A 66 1.63 12.53 2.86
CA LEU A 66 0.37 12.25 2.21
C LEU A 66 -0.37 11.07 2.88
N PRO A 67 -1.59 11.28 3.40
CA PRO A 67 -2.38 10.21 3.99
C PRO A 67 -3.03 9.34 2.91
N ALA A 68 -3.14 8.04 3.15
CA ALA A 68 -3.81 7.10 2.24
C ALA A 68 -5.24 7.57 1.91
N THR A 69 -5.53 7.76 0.63
CA THR A 69 -6.88 8.09 0.14
C THR A 69 -7.72 6.83 -0.01
N VAL A 70 -9.04 6.95 -0.02
CA VAL A 70 -9.92 5.80 -0.25
C VAL A 70 -9.64 5.19 -1.62
N GLU A 71 -9.41 6.01 -2.64
CA GLU A 71 -9.08 5.56 -4.00
C GLU A 71 -7.78 4.74 -4.05
N LEU A 72 -6.78 5.09 -3.22
CA LEU A 72 -5.54 4.32 -3.11
C LEU A 72 -5.81 2.99 -2.39
N LEU A 73 -6.51 3.04 -1.25
CA LEU A 73 -6.81 1.86 -0.43
C LEU A 73 -7.68 0.84 -1.16
N THR A 74 -8.59 1.29 -2.02
CA THR A 74 -9.46 0.43 -2.83
C THR A 74 -8.94 0.25 -4.26
N GLY A 75 -7.73 0.73 -4.55
CA GLY A 75 -7.14 0.62 -5.87
C GLY A 75 -6.76 -0.82 -6.25
N PRO A 76 -6.38 -1.06 -7.51
CA PRO A 76 -5.83 -2.35 -7.93
C PRO A 76 -4.49 -2.65 -7.25
N PHE A 77 -3.75 -1.60 -6.87
CA PHE A 77 -2.46 -1.66 -6.22
C PHE A 77 -2.42 -0.71 -5.03
N LEU A 78 -1.96 -1.19 -3.90
CA LEU A 78 -1.55 -0.36 -2.77
C LEU A 78 -0.03 -0.47 -2.64
N ILE A 79 0.68 0.60 -2.95
CA ILE A 79 2.13 0.66 -2.89
C ILE A 79 2.55 1.49 -1.68
N ILE A 80 3.33 0.89 -0.80
CA ILE A 80 3.84 1.51 0.43
C ILE A 80 5.35 1.51 0.38
N LYS A 81 5.96 2.70 0.39
CA LYS A 81 7.41 2.85 0.53
C LYS A 81 7.75 2.98 2.01
N HIS A 82 8.77 2.28 2.47
CA HIS A 82 9.24 2.38 3.84
C HIS A 82 10.74 2.62 3.91
N ASN A 83 11.17 3.34 4.94
CA ASN A 83 12.58 3.60 5.20
C ASN A 83 13.23 2.39 5.91
N ASP A 84 14.55 2.50 6.17
CA ASP A 84 15.29 1.50 6.93
C ASP A 84 14.67 1.27 8.32
N VAL A 85 14.47 0.01 8.67
CA VAL A 85 13.97 -0.39 9.98
C VAL A 85 15.17 -0.54 10.91
N ARG A 86 15.25 0.35 11.91
CA ARG A 86 16.28 0.31 12.95
C ARG A 86 15.66 -0.17 14.25
N HIS A 87 16.30 -1.13 14.90
CA HIS A 87 15.88 -1.66 16.18
C HIS A 87 17.03 -1.49 17.18
N CYS A 88 16.69 -1.10 18.41
CA CYS A 88 17.67 -1.07 19.50
C CYS A 88 17.79 -2.49 20.05
N ASN A 89 18.97 -3.09 19.94
CA ASN A 89 19.22 -4.39 20.52
C ASN A 89 19.35 -4.22 22.05
N GLU A 90 18.49 -4.87 22.82
CA GLU A 90 18.44 -4.73 24.28
C GLU A 90 19.72 -5.24 24.97
N GLU A 91 20.45 -6.16 24.34
CA GLU A 91 21.67 -6.74 24.90
C GLU A 91 22.90 -5.86 24.67
N THR A 92 22.97 -5.16 23.54
CA THR A 92 24.13 -4.33 23.16
C THR A 92 23.87 -2.83 23.29
N SER A 93 22.61 -2.42 23.52
CA SER A 93 22.14 -1.03 23.53
C SER A 93 22.51 -0.25 22.24
N GLN A 94 22.72 -0.96 21.12
CA GLN A 94 23.07 -0.36 19.84
C GLN A 94 21.87 -0.41 18.86
N TRP A 95 21.78 0.61 18.02
CA TRP A 95 20.78 0.68 16.95
C TRP A 95 21.29 -0.09 15.73
N GLU A 96 20.69 -1.24 15.47
CA GLU A 96 21.02 -2.08 14.32
C GLU A 96 19.93 -1.97 13.25
N THR A 97 20.34 -1.89 11.98
CA THR A 97 19.39 -1.92 10.85
C THR A 97 18.95 -3.36 10.62
N THR A 98 17.74 -3.70 11.06
CA THR A 98 17.17 -5.04 10.88
C THR A 98 16.68 -5.26 9.45
N PHE A 99 16.20 -4.21 8.79
CA PHE A 99 15.66 -4.32 7.43
C PHE A 99 15.96 -3.06 6.60
N LYS A 100 16.32 -3.25 5.33
CA LYS A 100 16.62 -2.16 4.38
C LYS A 100 15.34 -1.51 3.87
N HIS A 101 15.42 -0.25 3.48
CA HIS A 101 14.35 0.47 2.80
C HIS A 101 13.88 -0.24 1.52
N GLY A 102 12.62 0.00 1.16
CA GLY A 102 11.99 -0.71 0.06
C GLY A 102 10.51 -0.39 -0.12
N TYR A 103 9.89 -1.18 -0.98
CA TYR A 103 8.46 -1.09 -1.31
C TYR A 103 7.75 -2.37 -0.90
N ILE A 104 6.55 -2.21 -0.34
CA ILE A 104 5.57 -3.27 -0.19
C ILE A 104 4.41 -2.94 -1.12
N ILE A 105 4.11 -3.85 -2.03
CA ILE A 105 3.05 -3.70 -3.03
C ILE A 105 2.00 -4.76 -2.72
N TYR A 106 0.81 -4.32 -2.33
CA TYR A 106 -0.35 -5.18 -2.20
C TYR A 106 -1.15 -5.15 -3.50
N TYR A 107 -1.25 -6.30 -4.15
CA TYR A 107 -2.08 -6.49 -5.33
C TYR A 107 -3.48 -6.95 -4.93
N ASN A 108 -4.50 -6.24 -5.41
CA ASN A 108 -5.92 -6.53 -5.18
C ASN A 108 -6.55 -7.24 -6.39
N GLY A 109 -5.88 -8.25 -6.93
CA GLY A 109 -6.38 -9.09 -8.01
C GLY A 109 -6.41 -10.56 -7.61
N GLU A 110 -7.05 -11.39 -8.43
CA GLU A 110 -7.20 -12.82 -8.14
C GLU A 110 -5.89 -13.60 -8.38
N GLY A 111 -4.96 -13.06 -9.19
CA GLY A 111 -3.66 -13.68 -9.47
C GLY A 111 -3.79 -15.02 -10.19
N LYS A 112 -4.86 -15.19 -10.97
CA LYS A 112 -5.19 -16.44 -11.67
C LYS A 112 -4.53 -16.53 -13.04
N ASN A 113 -4.17 -15.39 -13.65
CA ASN A 113 -3.67 -15.35 -15.02
C ASN A 113 -2.25 -14.81 -15.10
N GLU A 114 -1.41 -15.38 -15.97
CA GLU A 114 -0.06 -14.89 -16.28
C GLU A 114 -0.07 -13.42 -16.72
N LEU A 115 -1.09 -13.02 -17.49
CA LEU A 115 -1.25 -11.65 -17.97
C LEU A 115 -1.36 -10.63 -16.82
N GLU A 116 -1.90 -11.03 -15.66
CA GLU A 116 -1.95 -10.16 -14.49
C GLU A 116 -0.54 -9.87 -13.96
N PHE A 117 0.33 -10.87 -13.93
CA PHE A 117 1.72 -10.70 -13.52
C PHE A 117 2.52 -9.83 -14.49
N ILE A 118 2.31 -10.00 -15.80
CA ILE A 118 2.92 -9.15 -16.81
C ILE A 118 2.47 -7.69 -16.63
N TYR A 119 1.17 -7.48 -16.42
CA TYR A 119 0.62 -6.14 -16.18
C TYR A 119 1.18 -5.50 -14.91
N ILE A 120 1.34 -6.27 -13.82
CA ILE A 120 1.97 -5.80 -12.57
C ILE A 120 3.39 -5.33 -12.88
N LEU A 121 4.22 -6.17 -13.50
CA LEU A 121 5.62 -5.86 -13.76
C LEU A 121 5.77 -4.65 -14.70
N ASP A 122 4.98 -4.58 -15.77
CA ASP A 122 4.97 -3.45 -16.69
C ASP A 122 4.58 -2.15 -15.99
N THR A 123 3.57 -2.22 -15.11
CA THR A 123 3.11 -1.08 -14.30
C THR A 123 4.20 -0.59 -13.35
N LEU A 124 4.91 -1.51 -12.68
CA LEU A 124 6.03 -1.19 -11.79
C LEU A 124 7.24 -0.61 -12.55
N SER A 125 7.52 -1.14 -13.76
CA SER A 125 8.51 -0.58 -14.69
C SER A 125 8.14 0.85 -15.07
N LYS A 126 6.88 1.10 -15.43
CA LYS A 126 6.40 2.43 -15.80
C LYS A 126 6.56 3.46 -14.67
N TYR A 127 6.39 3.03 -13.42
CA TYR A 127 6.62 3.87 -12.24
C TYR A 127 8.10 4.03 -11.86
N GLN A 128 9.04 3.47 -12.65
CA GLN A 128 10.47 3.48 -12.38
C GLN A 128 10.82 2.88 -11.00
N LEU A 129 9.93 2.05 -10.45
CA LEU A 129 10.15 1.42 -9.14
C LEU A 129 11.19 0.30 -9.25
N LEU A 130 11.38 -0.27 -10.44
CA LEU A 130 12.31 -1.37 -10.72
C LEU A 130 13.75 -0.91 -11.00
N ASP A 131 13.99 0.39 -11.17
CA ASP A 131 15.32 0.93 -11.50
C ASP A 131 16.20 1.18 -10.25
N GLY A 132 15.61 1.13 -9.05
CA GLY A 132 16.31 1.37 -7.78
C GLY A 132 16.92 0.09 -7.17
N ASN A 133 18.00 0.25 -6.40
CA ASN A 133 18.53 -0.82 -5.52
C ASN A 133 17.69 -0.99 -4.24
N GLU A 134 16.38 -0.86 -4.36
CA GLU A 134 15.41 -0.91 -3.25
C GLU A 134 14.74 -2.30 -3.23
N ASN A 135 14.45 -2.82 -2.04
CA ASN A 135 13.84 -4.15 -1.93
C ASN A 135 12.34 -4.07 -2.25
N ILE A 136 11.87 -4.79 -3.26
CA ILE A 136 10.47 -4.78 -3.70
C ILE A 136 9.80 -6.08 -3.27
N ARG A 137 8.75 -5.97 -2.46
CA ARG A 137 7.95 -7.10 -1.97
C ARG A 137 6.55 -7.01 -2.52
N ILE A 138 6.20 -7.91 -3.42
CA ILE A 138 4.84 -8.02 -3.97
C ILE A 138 4.07 -9.06 -3.15
N ARG A 139 2.88 -8.67 -2.69
CA ARG A 139 1.99 -9.49 -1.87
C ARG A 139 0.62 -9.54 -2.52
N ILE A 140 0.10 -10.74 -2.68
CA ILE A 140 -1.26 -10.97 -3.18
C ILE A 140 -2.14 -11.22 -1.97
N VAL A 141 -3.13 -10.37 -1.80
CA VAL A 141 -4.12 -10.51 -0.73
C VAL A 141 -5.40 -10.96 -1.42
N ASN A 142 -5.57 -12.27 -1.54
CA ASN A 142 -6.78 -12.84 -2.11
C ASN A 142 -7.90 -12.80 -1.06
N PRO A 143 -8.98 -12.02 -1.25
CA PRO A 143 -10.10 -11.97 -0.32
C PRO A 143 -11.00 -13.22 -0.38
N ASN A 144 -10.77 -14.15 -1.30
CA ASN A 144 -11.54 -15.39 -1.43
C ASN A 144 -10.71 -16.62 -1.03
N ILE A 145 -10.82 -17.02 0.24
CA ILE A 145 -10.75 -18.44 0.60
C ILE A 145 -12.19 -18.94 0.43
N HIS A 146 -12.36 -19.95 -0.43
CA HIS A 146 -13.63 -20.56 -0.84
C HIS A 146 -14.66 -20.74 0.28
#